data_AF-A0A8X6J5P4-F1
#
_entry.id   AF-A0A8X6J5P4-F1
#
_cell.length_a   1.000
_cell.length_b   1.000
_cell.length_c   1.000
_cell.angle_alpha   90.00
_cell.angle_beta   90.00
_cell.angle_gamma   90.00
#
_symmetry.space_group_name_H-M   'P 1'
#
loop_
_entity.id
_entity.type
_entity.pdbx_description
1 polymer ?
#
loop_
_entity_poly.entity_id
_entity_poly.type
_entity_poly.pdbx_seq_one_letter_code
_entity_poly.pdbx_strand_id
1 'polypeptide(L)'
;MRETANDTFTEVFQVASKFSANLFDTELQAPRVTSRQKSSANPQTTSNEEYFRVTTFITCIDTLIQNLTDRFIKNEDILSSFQLLLPGYACEKKINELEKLGPYFQDEMPLSAVQAEYKLWCAKISSIDPSTEILKLLEYCDGTFFRAMNLLLKVMATLPVTTASVERSFSTMKRIKTLPRSVMGHDRLSALAMMSIHWDTVVDPEEVLDLLAKKKSRKLLF
;
A
#
# COMPACT_ATOMS: atom_id res chain seq x y z
N MET A 1 13.68 -15.60 -9.74
CA MET A 1 14.33 -14.29 -9.48
C MET A 1 15.17 -14.29 -8.21
N ARG A 2 14.61 -14.61 -7.02
CA ARG A 2 15.43 -14.72 -5.80
C ARG A 2 16.51 -15.82 -5.89
N GLU A 3 16.14 -16.99 -6.40
CA GLU A 3 17.05 -18.14 -6.57
C GLU A 3 18.09 -17.93 -7.68
N THR A 4 17.76 -17.08 -8.66
CA THR A 4 18.62 -16.70 -9.80
C THR A 4 19.27 -15.33 -9.60
N ALA A 5 19.26 -14.79 -8.37
CA ALA A 5 19.76 -13.45 -8.09
C ALA A 5 21.26 -13.31 -8.35
N ASN A 6 22.02 -14.40 -8.22
CA ASN A 6 23.46 -14.39 -8.51
C ASN A 6 23.76 -14.18 -10.00
N ASP A 7 22.92 -14.70 -10.89
CA ASP A 7 23.12 -14.61 -12.34
C ASP A 7 22.51 -13.33 -12.92
N THR A 8 21.36 -12.91 -12.38
CA THR A 8 20.59 -11.76 -12.89
C THR A 8 21.05 -10.42 -12.35
N PHE A 9 21.65 -10.37 -11.14
CA PHE A 9 22.05 -9.10 -10.55
C PHE A 9 23.27 -8.48 -11.23
N THR A 10 24.14 -9.29 -11.83
CA THR A 10 25.36 -8.82 -12.51
C THR A 10 25.04 -7.82 -13.62
N GLU A 11 24.02 -8.10 -14.43
CA GLU A 11 23.56 -7.18 -15.49
C GLU A 11 22.99 -5.89 -14.91
N VAL A 12 22.17 -6.00 -13.85
CA VAL A 12 21.58 -4.86 -13.15
C VAL A 12 22.68 -3.97 -12.56
N PHE A 13 23.71 -4.56 -11.96
CA PHE A 13 24.83 -3.83 -11.37
C PHE A 13 25.69 -3.13 -12.43
N GLN A 14 25.92 -3.76 -13.57
CA GLN A 14 26.63 -3.13 -14.70
C GLN A 14 25.86 -1.94 -15.26
N VAL A 15 24.54 -2.06 -15.44
CA VAL A 15 23.69 -0.95 -15.89
C VAL A 15 23.72 0.19 -14.87
N ALA A 16 23.57 -0.12 -13.58
CA ALA A 16 23.63 0.88 -12.51
C ALA A 16 24.99 1.58 -12.44
N SER A 17 26.10 0.85 -12.60
CA SER A 17 27.46 1.40 -12.60
C SER A 17 27.73 2.31 -13.79
N LYS A 18 27.25 1.94 -14.99
CA LYS A 18 27.31 2.81 -16.17
C LYS A 18 26.50 4.08 -15.96
N PHE A 19 25.32 3.97 -15.37
CA PHE A 19 24.46 5.12 -15.08
C PHE A 19 25.11 6.07 -14.06
N SER A 20 25.74 5.54 -13.01
CA SER A 20 26.41 6.37 -12.01
C SER A 20 27.63 7.10 -12.57
N ALA A 21 28.45 6.41 -13.36
CA ALA A 21 29.60 7.02 -14.02
C ALA A 21 29.17 8.13 -14.99
N ASN A 22 28.12 7.90 -15.79
CA ASN A 22 27.68 8.86 -16.80
C ASN A 22 26.97 10.09 -16.22
N LEU A 23 26.14 9.95 -15.17
CA LEU A 23 25.38 11.07 -14.61
C LEU A 23 26.11 11.84 -13.51
N PHE A 24 26.93 11.15 -12.71
CA PHE A 24 27.48 11.69 -11.47
C PHE A 24 29.02 11.68 -11.44
N ASP A 25 29.68 11.16 -12.48
CA ASP A 25 31.14 11.00 -12.55
C ASP A 25 31.69 10.27 -11.30
N THR A 26 30.91 9.29 -10.82
CA THR A 26 31.23 8.54 -9.59
C THR A 26 31.03 7.04 -9.78
N GLU A 27 31.95 6.27 -9.19
CA GLU A 27 31.83 4.82 -9.09
C GLU A 27 30.86 4.40 -7.99
N LEU A 28 30.19 3.27 -8.22
CA LEU A 28 29.23 2.70 -7.29
C LEU A 28 29.97 1.98 -6.15
N GLN A 29 30.21 2.69 -5.06
CA GLN A 29 30.98 2.22 -3.91
C GLN A 29 30.08 1.82 -2.74
N ALA A 30 30.39 0.70 -2.09
CA ALA A 30 29.68 0.31 -0.88
C ALA A 30 29.88 1.37 0.23
N PRO A 31 28.85 1.66 1.05
CA PRO A 31 28.97 2.58 2.17
C PRO A 31 30.08 2.14 3.13
N ARG A 32 30.71 3.11 3.80
CA ARG A 32 31.72 2.81 4.80
C ARG A 32 31.13 1.93 5.91
N VAL A 33 31.70 0.75 6.06
CA VAL A 33 31.30 -0.22 7.08
C VAL A 33 32.13 0.00 8.35
N THR A 34 31.46 0.13 9.50
CA THR A 34 32.11 0.19 10.82
C THR A 34 31.87 -1.12 11.57
N SER A 35 32.77 -1.49 12.49
CA SER A 35 32.67 -2.74 13.26
C SER A 35 31.34 -2.90 14.02
N ARG A 36 30.71 -1.77 14.39
CA ARG A 36 29.39 -1.74 15.00
C ARG A 36 28.50 -0.75 14.24
N GLN A 37 27.36 -1.23 13.75
CA GLN A 37 26.26 -0.41 13.24
C GLN A 37 24.97 -0.86 13.94
N LYS A 38 24.16 0.10 14.42
CA LYS A 38 22.90 -0.19 15.12
C LYS A 38 21.68 -0.22 14.19
N SER A 39 21.75 0.43 13.03
CA SER A 39 20.58 0.73 12.20
C SER A 39 20.70 0.31 10.73
N SER A 40 21.84 -0.27 10.33
CA SER A 40 22.15 -0.60 8.93
C SER A 40 22.69 -2.02 8.82
N ALA A 41 22.39 -2.68 7.70
CA ALA A 41 22.90 -4.00 7.41
C ALA A 41 24.43 -3.95 7.24
N ASN A 42 25.13 -4.80 7.99
CA ASN A 42 26.58 -4.95 7.97
C ASN A 42 26.98 -6.37 7.52
N PRO A 43 26.61 -6.79 6.29
CA PRO A 43 27.05 -8.08 5.79
C PRO A 43 28.55 -8.02 5.51
N GLN A 44 29.26 -9.10 5.85
CA GLN A 44 30.65 -9.30 5.46
C GLN A 44 30.65 -9.66 3.97
N THR A 45 30.92 -8.68 3.10
CA THR A 45 30.91 -8.88 1.64
C THR A 45 32.26 -8.57 1.03
N THR A 46 32.60 -9.29 -0.03
CA THR A 46 33.95 -9.24 -0.63
C THR A 46 34.03 -8.19 -1.74
N SER A 47 32.90 -7.84 -2.36
CA SER A 47 32.80 -6.84 -3.43
C SER A 47 31.64 -5.87 -3.22
N ASN A 48 31.72 -4.69 -3.86
CA ASN A 48 30.61 -3.73 -3.88
C ASN A 48 29.35 -4.33 -4.50
N GLU A 49 29.51 -5.12 -5.55
CA GLU A 49 28.41 -5.84 -6.19
C GLU A 49 27.70 -6.78 -5.20
N GLU A 50 28.47 -7.58 -4.47
CA GLU A 50 27.92 -8.49 -3.46
C GLU A 50 27.20 -7.74 -2.34
N TYR A 51 27.76 -6.58 -1.91
CA TYR A 51 27.11 -5.70 -0.94
C TYR A 51 25.73 -5.25 -1.40
N PHE A 52 25.61 -4.67 -2.61
CA PHE A 52 24.34 -4.16 -3.12
C PHE A 52 23.35 -5.28 -3.45
N ARG A 53 23.85 -6.45 -3.89
CA ARG A 53 23.03 -7.64 -4.09
C ARG A 53 22.30 -8.03 -2.81
N VAL A 54 23.03 -8.16 -1.70
CA VAL A 54 22.48 -8.63 -0.42
C VAL A 54 21.62 -7.57 0.25
N THR A 55 22.13 -6.34 0.37
CA THR A 55 21.49 -5.29 1.18
C THR A 55 20.33 -4.58 0.49
N THR A 56 20.36 -4.53 -0.85
CA THR A 56 19.40 -3.75 -1.63
C THR A 56 18.55 -4.64 -2.50
N PHE A 57 19.16 -5.42 -3.39
CA PHE A 57 18.42 -6.19 -4.39
C PHE A 57 17.58 -7.30 -3.78
N ILE A 58 18.21 -8.20 -3.01
CA ILE A 58 17.51 -9.30 -2.34
C ILE A 58 16.49 -8.74 -1.34
N THR A 59 16.87 -7.77 -0.52
CA THR A 59 15.93 -7.15 0.43
C THR A 59 14.73 -6.52 -0.27
N CYS A 60 14.93 -5.84 -1.41
CA CYS A 60 13.83 -5.28 -2.20
C CYS A 60 12.92 -6.37 -2.75
N ILE A 61 13.49 -7.44 -3.34
CA ILE A 61 12.71 -8.57 -3.87
C ILE A 61 11.95 -9.27 -2.76
N ASP A 62 12.59 -9.58 -1.63
CA ASP A 62 11.94 -10.23 -0.49
C ASP A 62 10.81 -9.35 0.06
N THR A 63 11.02 -8.04 0.12
CA THR A 63 9.98 -7.08 0.53
C THR A 63 8.83 -7.04 -0.47
N LEU A 64 9.11 -7.06 -1.78
CA LEU A 64 8.08 -7.10 -2.82
C LEU A 64 7.27 -8.39 -2.77
N ILE A 65 7.94 -9.54 -2.65
CA ILE A 65 7.29 -10.84 -2.48
C ILE A 65 6.41 -10.81 -1.25
N GLN A 66 6.95 -10.38 -0.11
CA GLN A 66 6.18 -10.34 1.15
C GLN A 66 4.97 -9.43 1.04
N ASN A 67 5.10 -8.25 0.42
CA ASN A 67 3.98 -7.35 0.19
C ASN A 67 2.92 -7.96 -0.75
N LEU A 68 3.33 -8.66 -1.80
CA LEU A 68 2.39 -9.34 -2.71
C LEU A 68 1.68 -10.51 -2.02
N THR A 69 2.42 -11.32 -1.26
CA THR A 69 1.88 -12.41 -0.44
C THR A 69 0.89 -11.87 0.58
N ASP A 70 1.26 -10.83 1.32
CA ASP A 70 0.41 -10.24 2.36
C ASP A 70 -0.84 -9.58 1.76
N ARG A 71 -0.74 -9.05 0.55
CA ARG A 71 -1.86 -8.38 -0.12
C ARG A 71 -2.83 -9.35 -0.78
N PHE A 72 -2.34 -10.35 -1.51
CA PHE A 72 -3.17 -11.24 -2.32
C PHE A 72 -3.45 -12.59 -1.65
N ILE A 73 -2.44 -13.22 -1.03
CA ILE A 73 -2.59 -14.57 -0.48
C ILE A 73 -3.29 -14.50 0.88
N LYS A 74 -2.88 -13.60 1.77
CA LYS A 74 -3.54 -13.47 3.08
C LYS A 74 -4.99 -12.98 2.99
N ASN A 75 -5.32 -12.21 1.94
CA ASN A 75 -6.66 -11.66 1.72
C ASN A 75 -7.44 -12.38 0.60
N GLU A 76 -6.97 -13.54 0.15
CA GLU A 76 -7.57 -14.29 -0.99
C GLU A 76 -9.05 -14.55 -0.78
N ASP A 77 -9.43 -14.94 0.44
CA ASP A 77 -10.81 -15.19 0.84
C ASP A 77 -11.72 -13.95 0.73
N ILE A 78 -11.20 -12.77 1.06
CA ILE A 78 -11.96 -11.52 0.99
C ILE A 78 -12.06 -11.05 -0.47
N LEU A 79 -10.96 -11.15 -1.21
CA LEU A 79 -10.89 -10.75 -2.61
C LEU A 79 -11.77 -11.63 -3.50
N SER A 80 -11.82 -12.93 -3.25
CA SER A 80 -12.75 -13.84 -3.94
C SER A 80 -14.21 -13.50 -3.66
N SER A 81 -14.57 -13.09 -2.43
CA SER A 81 -15.91 -12.56 -2.15
C SER A 81 -16.22 -11.26 -2.90
N PHE A 82 -15.25 -10.34 -3.04
CA PHE A 82 -15.43 -9.14 -3.87
C PHE A 82 -15.59 -9.45 -5.36
N GLN A 83 -14.97 -10.51 -5.88
CA GLN A 83 -15.15 -10.93 -7.28
C GLN A 83 -16.61 -11.29 -7.59
N LEU A 84 -17.38 -11.76 -6.61
CA LEU A 84 -18.81 -12.05 -6.79
C LEU A 84 -19.64 -10.83 -7.19
N LEU A 85 -19.11 -9.61 -7.05
CA LEU A 85 -19.78 -8.39 -7.46
C LEU A 85 -19.62 -8.10 -8.96
N LEU A 86 -18.69 -8.78 -9.65
CA LEU A 86 -18.34 -8.54 -11.04
C LEU A 86 -19.18 -9.38 -12.03
N PRO A 87 -19.37 -8.89 -13.27
CA PRO A 87 -20.11 -9.65 -14.28
C PRO A 87 -19.32 -10.92 -14.64
N GLY A 88 -20.03 -12.03 -14.85
CA GLY A 88 -19.44 -13.36 -15.08
C GLY A 88 -19.05 -14.14 -13.81
N TYR A 89 -18.87 -13.48 -12.67
CA TYR A 89 -18.58 -14.11 -11.38
C TYR A 89 -19.77 -14.09 -10.42
N ALA A 90 -20.65 -13.09 -10.56
CA ALA A 90 -21.88 -12.96 -9.79
C ALA A 90 -22.77 -14.21 -9.96
N CYS A 91 -23.07 -14.87 -8.85
CA CYS A 91 -23.86 -16.09 -8.82
C CYS A 91 -24.65 -16.19 -7.52
N GLU A 92 -25.97 -16.36 -7.62
CA GLU A 92 -26.86 -16.50 -6.47
C GLU A 92 -26.49 -17.70 -5.58
N LYS A 93 -25.96 -18.78 -6.17
CA LYS A 93 -25.55 -19.97 -5.41
C LYS A 93 -24.41 -19.70 -4.42
N LYS A 94 -23.64 -18.63 -4.63
CA LYS A 94 -22.49 -18.24 -3.80
C LYS A 94 -22.80 -17.13 -2.80
N ILE A 95 -24.08 -16.84 -2.58
CA ILE A 95 -24.52 -15.74 -1.72
C ILE A 95 -23.98 -15.79 -0.29
N ASN A 96 -23.71 -16.99 0.25
CA ASN A 96 -23.16 -17.17 1.60
C ASN A 96 -21.71 -16.66 1.70
N GLU A 97 -20.97 -16.61 0.59
CA GLU A 97 -19.60 -16.08 0.57
C GLU A 97 -19.56 -14.56 0.83
N LEU A 98 -20.70 -13.85 0.74
CA LEU A 98 -20.80 -12.43 1.10
C LEU A 98 -20.69 -12.18 2.60
N GLU A 99 -20.88 -13.20 3.45
CA GLU A 99 -20.70 -13.08 4.90
C GLU A 99 -19.29 -12.60 5.26
N LYS A 100 -18.28 -12.99 4.46
CA LYS A 100 -16.90 -12.54 4.61
C LYS A 100 -16.73 -11.03 4.43
N LEU A 101 -17.66 -10.38 3.72
CA LEU A 101 -17.67 -8.92 3.51
C LEU A 101 -18.43 -8.16 4.60
N GLY A 102 -18.99 -8.87 5.60
CA GLY A 102 -19.71 -8.32 6.75
C GLY A 102 -19.10 -7.05 7.35
N PRO A 103 -17.78 -7.01 7.62
CA PRO A 103 -17.14 -5.84 8.20
C PRO A 103 -17.30 -4.53 7.41
N TYR A 104 -17.57 -4.61 6.09
CA TYR A 104 -17.66 -3.45 5.21
C TYR A 104 -19.07 -2.88 5.05
N PHE A 105 -20.11 -3.63 5.45
CA PHE A 105 -21.50 -3.20 5.28
C PHE A 105 -22.34 -3.28 6.56
N GLN A 106 -21.82 -3.88 7.63
CA GLN A 106 -22.53 -4.09 8.89
C GLN A 106 -23.14 -2.83 9.50
N ASP A 107 -22.48 -1.67 9.35
CA ASP A 107 -22.95 -0.39 9.89
C ASP A 107 -24.11 0.19 9.05
N GLU A 108 -24.20 -0.21 7.78
CA GLU A 108 -25.16 0.33 6.82
C GLU A 108 -26.40 -0.57 6.71
N MET A 109 -26.24 -1.90 6.75
CA MET A 109 -27.35 -2.83 6.48
C MET A 109 -27.11 -4.25 7.05
N PRO A 110 -28.16 -4.95 7.54
CA PRO A 110 -28.02 -6.34 7.96
C PRO A 110 -27.74 -7.28 6.79
N LEU A 111 -27.04 -8.38 7.06
CA LEU A 111 -26.67 -9.41 6.08
C LEU A 111 -27.86 -9.92 5.25
N SER A 112 -29.02 -10.14 5.87
CA SER A 112 -30.21 -10.65 5.17
C SER A 112 -30.70 -9.72 4.06
N ALA A 113 -30.63 -8.41 4.29
CA ALA A 113 -30.99 -7.41 3.29
C ALA A 113 -29.93 -7.35 2.18
N VAL A 114 -28.64 -7.49 2.51
CA VAL A 114 -27.54 -7.50 1.52
C VAL A 114 -27.68 -8.71 0.60
N GLN A 115 -28.03 -9.86 1.16
CA GLN A 115 -28.31 -11.07 0.40
C GLN A 115 -29.50 -10.87 -0.56
N ALA A 116 -30.60 -10.29 -0.10
CA ALA A 116 -31.74 -9.99 -0.96
C ALA A 116 -31.38 -9.03 -2.11
N GLU A 117 -30.63 -7.98 -1.81
CA GLU A 117 -30.14 -7.02 -2.80
C GLU A 117 -29.18 -7.67 -3.81
N TYR A 118 -28.29 -8.55 -3.35
CA TYR A 118 -27.35 -9.28 -4.19
C TYR A 118 -28.06 -10.20 -5.19
N LYS A 119 -29.19 -10.83 -4.83
CA LYS A 119 -29.98 -11.63 -5.77
C LYS A 119 -30.49 -10.80 -6.94
N LEU A 120 -31.01 -9.61 -6.64
CA LEU A 120 -31.45 -8.64 -7.66
C LEU A 120 -30.25 -8.16 -8.50
N TRP A 121 -29.10 -7.96 -7.85
CA TRP A 121 -27.87 -7.58 -8.53
C TRP A 121 -27.39 -8.65 -9.52
N CYS A 122 -27.41 -9.93 -9.14
CA CYS A 122 -27.08 -11.05 -10.05
C CYS A 122 -27.94 -11.02 -11.32
N ALA A 123 -29.25 -10.76 -11.18
CA ALA A 123 -30.14 -10.66 -12.33
C ALA A 123 -29.79 -9.46 -13.23
N LYS A 124 -29.47 -8.31 -12.64
CA LYS A 124 -29.10 -7.09 -13.38
C LYS A 124 -27.76 -7.23 -14.10
N ILE A 125 -26.73 -7.69 -13.40
CA ILE A 125 -25.35 -7.75 -13.90
C ILE A 125 -25.14 -8.84 -14.95
N SER A 126 -26.02 -9.85 -15.01
CA SER A 126 -25.99 -10.90 -16.05
C SER A 126 -26.12 -10.36 -17.48
N SER A 127 -26.66 -9.15 -17.64
CA SER A 127 -26.80 -8.47 -18.93
C SER A 127 -25.59 -7.60 -19.31
N ILE A 128 -24.63 -7.42 -18.40
CA ILE A 128 -23.46 -6.54 -18.55
C ILE A 128 -22.27 -7.38 -19.04
N ASP A 129 -21.45 -6.78 -19.91
CA ASP A 129 -20.25 -7.44 -20.44
C ASP A 129 -19.25 -7.78 -19.31
N PRO A 130 -18.75 -9.02 -19.22
CA PRO A 130 -17.73 -9.44 -18.24
C PRO A 130 -16.44 -8.62 -18.24
N SER A 131 -16.10 -7.96 -19.35
CA SER A 131 -14.88 -7.16 -19.46
C SER A 131 -15.06 -5.71 -18.98
N THR A 132 -16.23 -5.38 -18.41
CA THR A 132 -16.54 -4.01 -17.96
C THR A 132 -15.67 -3.61 -16.78
N GLU A 133 -15.03 -2.44 -16.89
CA GLU A 133 -14.23 -1.85 -15.81
C GLU A 133 -15.10 -1.52 -14.57
N ILE A 134 -14.51 -1.68 -13.38
CA ILE A 134 -15.21 -1.46 -12.09
C ILE A 134 -15.81 -0.04 -11.99
N LEU A 135 -15.11 0.98 -12.50
CA LEU A 135 -15.59 2.37 -12.48
C LEU A 135 -16.85 2.55 -13.33
N LYS A 136 -16.91 1.91 -14.50
CA LYS A 136 -18.12 1.91 -15.35
C LYS A 136 -19.22 1.08 -14.72
N LEU A 137 -18.88 -0.03 -14.07
CA LEU A 137 -19.85 -0.85 -13.32
C LEU A 137 -20.54 -0.05 -12.21
N LEU A 138 -19.83 0.90 -11.59
CA LEU A 138 -20.39 1.79 -10.57
C LEU A 138 -21.49 2.71 -11.14
N GLU A 139 -21.38 3.14 -12.40
CA GLU A 139 -22.41 3.94 -13.07
C GLU A 139 -23.71 3.15 -13.29
N TYR A 140 -23.60 1.85 -13.54
CA TYR A 140 -24.77 0.96 -13.65
C TYR A 140 -25.39 0.63 -12.29
N CYS A 141 -24.64 0.77 -11.20
CA CYS A 141 -25.08 0.47 -9.84
C CYS A 141 -25.69 1.71 -9.17
N ASP A 142 -26.99 1.92 -9.35
CA ASP A 142 -27.72 3.00 -8.69
C ASP A 142 -27.68 2.84 -7.16
N GLY A 143 -27.06 3.80 -6.46
CA GLY A 143 -26.90 3.78 -5.01
C GLY A 143 -28.21 3.91 -4.21
N THR A 144 -29.33 4.24 -4.86
CA THR A 144 -30.66 4.27 -4.22
C THR A 144 -31.30 2.88 -4.16
N PHE A 145 -31.20 2.10 -5.23
CA PHE A 145 -31.76 0.74 -5.33
C PHE A 145 -30.79 -0.33 -4.86
N PHE A 146 -29.49 -0.13 -5.09
CA PHE A 146 -28.43 -1.09 -4.80
C PHE A 146 -27.41 -0.48 -3.84
N ARG A 147 -27.86 -0.10 -2.64
CA ARG A 147 -27.03 0.62 -1.67
C ARG A 147 -25.84 -0.22 -1.20
N ALA A 148 -26.04 -1.48 -0.84
CA ALA A 148 -24.96 -2.35 -0.38
C ALA A 148 -24.00 -2.73 -1.51
N MET A 149 -24.51 -3.03 -2.71
CA MET A 149 -23.65 -3.33 -3.85
C MET A 149 -22.84 -2.11 -4.28
N ASN A 150 -23.44 -0.91 -4.26
CA ASN A 150 -22.75 0.34 -4.58
C ASN A 150 -21.63 0.62 -3.57
N LEU A 151 -21.89 0.42 -2.27
CA LEU A 151 -20.87 0.55 -1.23
C LEU A 151 -19.72 -0.45 -1.44
N LEU A 152 -20.03 -1.73 -1.63
CA LEU A 152 -19.02 -2.76 -1.81
C LEU A 152 -18.21 -2.56 -3.09
N LEU A 153 -18.83 -2.11 -4.18
CA LEU A 153 -18.13 -1.74 -5.41
C LEU A 153 -17.23 -0.51 -5.21
N LYS A 154 -17.63 0.47 -4.42
CA LYS A 154 -16.77 1.60 -4.03
C LYS A 154 -15.58 1.12 -3.22
N VAL A 155 -15.80 0.28 -2.21
CA VAL A 155 -14.71 -0.32 -1.42
C VAL A 155 -13.74 -1.05 -2.35
N MET A 156 -14.26 -1.89 -3.26
CA MET A 156 -13.46 -2.60 -4.25
C MET A 156 -12.68 -1.66 -5.17
N ALA A 157 -13.28 -0.56 -5.63
CA ALA A 157 -12.62 0.44 -6.46
C ALA A 157 -11.53 1.23 -5.70
N THR A 158 -11.68 1.37 -4.39
CA THR A 158 -10.68 2.02 -3.51
C THR A 158 -9.62 1.06 -2.99
N LEU A 159 -9.83 -0.26 -3.10
CA LEU A 159 -8.76 -1.22 -2.84
C LEU A 159 -7.63 -0.84 -3.79
N PRO A 160 -6.44 -0.47 -3.27
CA PRO A 160 -5.34 -0.15 -4.15
C PRO A 160 -5.08 -1.42 -4.94
N VAL A 161 -5.35 -1.41 -6.24
CA VAL A 161 -4.83 -2.38 -7.21
C VAL A 161 -3.53 -1.82 -7.78
N THR A 162 -3.40 -0.49 -7.86
CA THR A 162 -2.23 0.22 -8.37
C THR A 162 -1.65 1.22 -7.34
N THR A 163 -0.33 1.38 -7.36
CA THR A 163 0.46 2.17 -6.40
C THR A 163 0.42 3.69 -6.61
N ALA A 164 -0.42 4.19 -7.52
CA ALA A 164 -0.40 5.59 -7.96
C ALA A 164 -0.68 6.61 -6.84
N SER A 165 -1.57 6.27 -5.88
CA SER A 165 -1.95 7.20 -4.81
C SER A 165 -0.86 7.45 -3.76
N VAL A 166 0.22 6.65 -3.72
CA VAL A 166 1.27 6.80 -2.70
C VAL A 166 2.39 7.74 -3.17
N GLU A 167 2.41 8.18 -4.43
CA GLU A 167 3.46 9.07 -4.96
C GLU A 167 3.54 10.40 -4.22
N ARG A 168 2.39 10.99 -3.85
CA ARG A 168 2.35 12.23 -3.05
C ARG A 168 3.00 12.03 -1.68
N SER A 169 2.67 10.92 -1.01
CA SER A 169 3.21 10.58 0.30
C SER A 169 4.70 10.25 0.24
N PHE A 170 5.14 9.49 -0.77
CA PHE A 170 6.55 9.15 -0.97
C PHE A 170 7.39 10.36 -1.38
N SER A 171 6.88 11.24 -2.24
CA SER A 171 7.56 12.49 -2.62
C SER A 171 7.74 13.40 -1.41
N THR A 172 6.70 13.54 -0.59
CA THR A 172 6.73 14.31 0.65
C THR A 172 7.71 13.72 1.66
N MET A 173 7.65 12.40 1.88
CA MET A 173 8.57 11.69 2.77
C MET A 173 10.02 11.78 2.28
N LYS A 174 10.24 11.70 0.96
CA LYS A 174 11.55 11.91 0.35
C LYS A 174 12.08 13.30 0.67
N ARG A 175 11.28 14.36 0.50
CA ARG A 175 11.65 15.75 0.86
C ARG A 175 11.98 15.89 2.35
N ILE A 176 11.15 15.33 3.23
CA ILE A 176 11.37 15.35 4.68
C ILE A 176 12.66 14.60 5.07
N LYS A 177 12.98 13.48 4.39
CA LYS A 177 14.22 12.72 4.62
C LYS A 177 15.46 13.35 3.99
N THR A 178 15.34 14.07 2.87
CA THR A 178 16.50 14.65 2.16
C THR A 178 17.06 15.90 2.82
N LEU A 179 16.22 16.65 3.56
CA LEU A 179 16.64 17.91 4.17
C LEU A 179 17.51 17.74 5.44
N PRO A 180 17.33 16.70 6.28
CA PRO A 180 18.24 16.41 7.37
C PRO A 180 18.80 14.99 7.28
N ARG A 181 20.12 14.83 7.19
CA ARG A 181 20.83 13.58 7.59
C ARG A 181 20.76 13.36 9.12
N SER A 182 19.64 13.67 9.75
CA SER A 182 19.42 13.48 11.18
C SER A 182 18.81 12.10 11.41
N VAL A 183 19.30 11.39 12.41
CA VAL A 183 18.62 10.21 12.97
C VAL A 183 17.26 10.68 13.51
N MET A 184 16.21 10.51 12.72
CA MET A 184 14.83 10.83 13.11
C MET A 184 14.07 9.54 13.36
N GLY A 185 13.40 9.46 14.52
CA GLY A 185 12.51 8.34 14.84
C GLY A 185 11.37 8.20 13.84
N HIS A 186 10.86 6.98 13.69
CA HIS A 186 9.77 6.66 12.76
C HIS A 186 8.50 7.48 13.07
N ASP A 187 8.19 7.66 14.35
CA ASP A 187 7.01 8.39 14.81
C ASP A 187 7.04 9.87 14.39
N ARG A 188 8.20 10.52 14.57
CA ARG A 188 8.39 11.91 14.16
C ARG A 188 8.36 12.07 12.64
N LEU A 189 8.91 11.11 11.90
CA LEU A 189 8.82 11.10 10.43
C LEU A 189 7.37 10.99 9.96
N SER A 190 6.61 10.06 10.54
CA SER A 190 5.21 9.84 10.19
C SER A 190 4.38 11.08 10.49
N ALA A 191 4.55 11.69 11.66
CA ALA A 191 3.85 12.92 12.05
C ALA A 191 4.13 14.10 11.10
N LEU A 192 5.40 14.33 10.75
CA LEU A 192 5.77 15.40 9.80
C LEU A 192 5.23 15.14 8.39
N ALA A 193 5.23 13.87 7.94
CA ALA A 193 4.66 13.51 6.66
C ALA A 193 3.15 13.79 6.63
N MET A 194 2.42 13.41 7.68
CA MET A 194 0.99 13.70 7.81
C MET A 194 0.70 15.20 7.77
N MET A 195 1.43 16.01 8.53
CA MET A 195 1.28 17.47 8.51
C MET A 195 1.55 18.07 7.13
N SER A 196 2.57 17.58 6.42
CA SER A 196 2.92 18.11 5.10
C SER A 196 1.98 17.65 3.98
N ILE A 197 1.37 16.47 4.09
CA ILE A 197 0.40 15.96 3.11
C ILE A 197 -0.95 16.69 3.28
N HIS A 198 -1.38 16.88 4.52
CA HIS A 198 -2.66 17.49 4.90
C HIS A 198 -2.49 18.94 5.35
N TRP A 199 -1.68 19.72 4.61
CA TRP A 199 -1.42 21.13 4.93
C TRP A 199 -2.66 22.02 4.84
N ASP A 200 -3.70 21.55 4.15
CA ASP A 200 -5.02 22.16 4.01
C ASP A 200 -5.90 22.01 5.25
N THR A 201 -5.52 21.14 6.19
CA THR A 201 -6.22 21.01 7.48
C THR A 201 -5.76 22.14 8.40
N VAL A 202 -6.68 23.06 8.72
CA VAL A 202 -6.42 24.14 9.67
C VAL A 202 -6.30 23.53 11.07
N VAL A 203 -5.14 23.69 11.70
CA VAL A 203 -4.90 23.28 13.09
C VAL A 203 -5.14 24.48 13.99
N ASP A 204 -6.11 24.38 14.90
CA ASP A 204 -6.40 25.43 15.88
C ASP A 204 -5.29 25.48 16.96
N PRO A 205 -4.57 26.62 17.09
CA PRO A 205 -3.54 26.78 18.10
C PRO A 205 -4.07 26.61 19.54
N GLU A 206 -5.33 26.96 19.82
CA GLU A 206 -5.90 26.87 21.16
C GLU A 206 -6.12 25.40 21.57
N GLU A 207 -6.63 24.57 20.66
CA GLU A 207 -6.79 23.13 20.89
C GLU A 207 -5.44 22.44 21.15
N VAL A 208 -4.39 22.83 20.42
CA VAL A 208 -3.03 22.31 20.63
C VAL A 208 -2.49 22.68 22.01
N LEU A 209 -2.71 23.92 22.44
CA LEU A 209 -2.30 24.41 23.77
C LEU A 209 -3.01 23.64 24.88
N ASP A 210 -4.32 23.41 24.74
CA ASP A 210 -5.11 22.64 25.70
C ASP A 210 -4.69 21.17 25.79
N LEU A 211 -4.41 20.52 24.65
CA LEU A 211 -3.89 19.16 24.61
C LEU A 211 -2.50 19.06 25.26
N LEU A 212 -1.63 20.04 25.01
CA LEU A 212 -0.31 20.12 25.64
C LEU A 212 -0.40 20.38 27.15
N ALA A 213 -1.34 21.22 27.59
CA ALA A 213 -1.60 21.50 29.00
C ALA A 213 -2.11 20.25 29.75
N LYS A 214 -2.95 19.43 29.10
CA LYS A 214 -3.45 18.16 29.63
C LYS A 214 -2.35 17.09 29.75
N LYS A 215 -1.35 17.11 28.88
CA LYS A 215 -0.20 16.19 28.94
C LYS A 215 0.79 16.66 30.01
N LYS A 216 0.76 16.05 31.20
CA LYS A 216 1.62 16.38 32.37
C LYS A 216 3.15 16.37 32.12
N SER A 217 3.63 15.85 30.99
CA SER A 217 5.05 15.89 30.62
C SER A 217 5.30 16.81 29.42
N ARG A 218 6.07 17.88 29.63
CA ARG A 218 6.59 18.76 28.55
C ARG A 218 7.64 18.10 27.65
N LYS A 219 8.03 16.86 27.94
CA LYS A 219 8.88 16.06 27.06
C LYS A 219 7.98 15.22 26.15
N LEU A 220 7.89 15.62 24.90
CA LEU A 220 7.50 14.72 23.83
C LEU A 220 8.61 13.66 23.74
N LEU A 221 8.27 12.39 23.96
CA LEU A 221 9.19 11.29 23.70
C LEU A 221 9.43 11.26 22.18
N PHE A 222 10.65 11.59 21.76
CA PHE A 222 11.10 11.56 20.37
C PHE A 222 11.89 10.28 20.10
#